data_AF-A0A9P6B284-F1
#
_entry.id   AF-A0A9P6B284-F1
#
_cell.length_a   1.000
_cell.length_b   1.000
_cell.length_c   1.000
_cell.angle_alpha   90.00
_cell.angle_beta   90.00
_cell.angle_gamma   90.00
#
_symmetry.space_group_name_H-M   'P 1'
#
loop_
_entity.id
_entity.type
_entity.pdbx_description
1 polymer ?
#
loop_
_entity_poly.entity_id
_entity_poly.type
_entity_poly.pdbx_seq_one_letter_code
_entity_poly.pdbx_strand_id
1 'polypeptide(L)'
;MVAIRALLASLAVRDSAASVIVHATSPGITYAPANSWSTVNAPGTAGSPQFLLANTNEGVVTFTFLRKIPFPLVTLTFFEFWGYQRSDGGLYSVTIDGGNAEKIDVYNSTSTGNDPPVLLYSASNLSNQPHTVKMTNLLDTRVGRYGQMNVDHFVLALPTVVQPVFPKDSFLAESSLEFSYHAALSLGADAKVNGGSGNTVQVLLDTGATGDWVIWAGCTESVCTTYTNLWPMADGGPANTISMWRVNDTVAFGSVSIPSTPFGAADSLPSSGEALMETSEWREHIVVGFCAVVIPGFIETMYESGIIKAPVLSFYQLAPGDVVPSGVQSSVAIGGVDRNKYIGTMDWFPLTDDSMWIIPDGDPGLLGLPTNDWKTLVSLVGAQGPDSNGNYLFPCDATMTLNFHGTQNRNYTFTLVDPTTAKGKFCSPAANDAGDTTNWIMGAPFFDHYYTVWYFGDRGVHSTIGFGQKNLGASAAKSNPVIGYA
;
A
#
# COMPACT_ATOMS: atom_id res chain seq x y z
N MET A 1 21.56 38.81 8.98
CA MET A 1 21.82 37.81 7.91
C MET A 1 23.27 37.37 8.01
N VAL A 2 23.52 36.11 8.36
CA VAL A 2 24.85 35.48 8.27
C VAL A 2 24.63 34.16 7.56
N ALA A 3 25.19 34.03 6.35
CA ALA A 3 25.08 32.81 5.56
C ALA A 3 26.27 31.89 5.90
N ILE A 4 25.98 30.75 6.53
CA ILE A 4 26.97 29.68 6.72
C ILE A 4 26.83 28.72 5.54
N ARG A 5 27.82 28.75 4.63
CA ARG A 5 27.98 27.70 3.62
C ARG A 5 28.73 26.53 4.25
N ALA A 6 28.03 25.41 4.47
CA ALA A 6 28.68 24.14 4.79
C ALA A 6 29.18 23.47 3.51
N LEU A 7 30.41 22.95 3.55
CA LEU A 7 31.06 22.25 2.47
C LEU A 7 30.62 20.77 2.51
N LEU A 8 29.83 20.29 1.54
CA LEU A 8 29.55 18.86 1.44
C LEU A 8 30.77 18.12 0.89
N ALA A 9 31.37 17.27 1.72
CA ALA A 9 32.24 16.21 1.26
C ALA A 9 31.39 15.09 0.64
N SER A 10 31.81 14.57 -0.52
CA SER A 10 31.16 13.43 -1.17
C SER A 10 31.47 12.14 -0.40
N LEU A 11 30.62 11.78 0.56
CA LEU A 11 30.47 10.39 0.97
C LEU A 11 29.80 9.62 -0.16
N ALA A 12 30.41 8.51 -0.57
CA ALA A 12 29.73 7.54 -1.42
C ALA A 12 28.56 6.96 -0.61
N VAL A 13 27.35 7.41 -0.94
CA VAL A 13 26.11 6.82 -0.42
C VAL A 13 26.11 5.38 -0.90
N ARG A 14 26.21 4.43 0.04
CA ARG A 14 25.69 3.08 -0.24
C ARG A 14 24.19 3.25 -0.40
N ASP A 15 23.62 2.73 -1.48
CA ASP A 15 22.18 2.49 -1.55
C ASP A 15 21.83 1.54 -0.40
N SER A 16 21.42 2.11 0.72
CA SER A 16 20.89 1.37 1.85
C SER A 16 19.48 0.97 1.48
N ALA A 17 19.32 -0.25 0.95
CA ALA A 17 18.02 -0.89 0.87
C ALA A 17 17.33 -0.74 2.23
N ALA A 18 16.11 -0.21 2.24
CA ALA A 18 15.45 0.10 3.49
C ALA A 18 15.25 -1.17 4.32
N SER A 19 15.49 -1.06 5.61
CA SER A 19 15.48 -2.19 6.51
C SER A 19 14.33 -2.09 7.52
N VAL A 20 13.53 -3.14 7.62
CA VAL A 20 12.48 -3.26 8.64
C VAL A 20 13.04 -3.97 9.87
N ILE A 21 12.82 -3.38 11.03
CA ILE A 21 13.08 -4.02 12.33
C ILE A 21 11.86 -4.87 12.68
N VAL A 22 12.08 -6.16 12.93
CA VAL A 22 11.07 -7.08 13.46
C VAL A 22 11.42 -7.39 14.91
N HIS A 23 10.65 -6.85 15.85
CA HIS A 23 10.87 -7.05 17.28
C HIS A 23 10.69 -8.52 17.68
N ALA A 24 11.41 -8.98 18.70
CA ALA A 24 11.31 -10.37 19.17
C ALA A 24 9.89 -10.82 19.58
N THR A 25 8.97 -9.89 19.88
CA THR A 25 7.55 -10.18 20.18
C THR A 25 6.61 -10.25 18.96
N SER A 26 7.10 -10.07 17.73
CA SER A 26 6.24 -10.07 16.54
C SER A 26 5.55 -11.43 16.30
N PRO A 27 4.25 -11.48 15.93
CA PRO A 27 3.46 -12.72 15.84
C PRO A 27 3.98 -13.81 14.87
N GLY A 28 4.85 -13.46 13.92
CA GLY A 28 5.51 -14.42 13.02
C GLY A 28 6.64 -15.23 13.67
N ILE A 29 7.05 -14.87 14.89
CA ILE A 29 8.14 -15.53 15.62
C ILE A 29 7.53 -16.47 16.67
N THR A 30 7.94 -17.74 16.62
CA THR A 30 7.51 -18.77 17.57
C THR A 30 8.68 -19.24 18.42
N TYR A 31 8.38 -19.44 19.71
CA TYR A 31 9.35 -19.79 20.74
C TYR A 31 9.00 -21.15 21.35
N ALA A 32 9.98 -22.03 21.47
CA ALA A 32 9.84 -23.33 22.11
C ALA A 32 10.93 -23.57 23.18
N PRO A 33 10.58 -24.21 24.31
CA PRO A 33 9.22 -24.44 24.80
C PRO A 33 8.54 -23.10 25.14
N ALA A 34 7.29 -22.88 24.74
CA ALA A 34 6.65 -21.55 24.80
C ALA A 34 6.69 -20.90 26.20
N ASN A 35 6.51 -21.69 27.25
CA ASN A 35 6.51 -21.22 28.65
C ASN A 35 7.92 -21.00 29.24
N SER A 36 8.98 -21.14 28.44
CA SER A 36 10.38 -20.98 28.86
C SER A 36 11.00 -19.65 28.45
N TRP A 37 10.26 -18.83 27.70
CA TRP A 37 10.70 -17.53 27.20
C TRP A 37 9.96 -16.39 27.91
N SER A 38 10.65 -15.29 28.16
CA SER A 38 10.08 -14.08 28.73
C SER A 38 10.77 -12.84 28.18
N THR A 39 10.02 -11.75 28.12
CA THR A 39 10.63 -10.42 28.00
C THR A 39 11.47 -10.10 29.23
N VAL A 40 12.62 -9.46 29.03
CA VAL A 40 13.47 -8.93 30.10
C VAL A 40 13.81 -7.48 29.76
N ASN A 41 13.82 -6.59 30.76
CA ASN A 41 14.28 -5.22 30.55
C ASN A 41 15.82 -5.23 30.41
N ALA A 42 16.31 -5.13 29.17
CA ALA A 42 17.73 -5.22 28.82
C ALA A 42 18.24 -3.90 28.19
N PRO A 43 19.49 -3.48 28.43
CA PRO A 43 19.99 -2.20 27.91
C PRO A 43 20.11 -2.15 26.39
N GLY A 44 19.73 -1.04 25.77
CA GLY A 44 19.92 -0.81 24.34
C GLY A 44 18.98 -1.61 23.42
N THR A 45 17.94 -2.25 23.97
CA THR A 45 16.92 -2.97 23.22
C THR A 45 16.24 -2.12 22.15
N ALA A 46 16.00 -2.72 20.97
CA ALA A 46 15.17 -2.13 19.93
C ALA A 46 13.65 -2.32 20.18
N GLY A 47 13.26 -2.96 21.30
CA GLY A 47 11.85 -3.16 21.67
C GLY A 47 11.70 -4.05 22.90
N SER A 48 10.98 -5.17 22.76
CA SER A 48 10.73 -6.16 23.82
C SER A 48 11.53 -7.44 23.56
N PRO A 49 12.76 -7.58 24.10
CA PRO A 49 13.66 -8.67 23.77
C PRO A 49 13.26 -9.94 24.51
N GLN A 50 13.36 -11.09 23.86
CA GLN A 50 12.97 -12.39 24.41
C GLN A 50 14.19 -13.18 24.91
N PHE A 51 14.12 -13.69 26.14
CA PHE A 51 15.17 -14.49 26.75
C PHE A 51 14.64 -15.87 27.18
N LEU A 52 15.40 -16.91 26.90
CA LEU A 52 15.17 -18.28 27.37
C LEU A 52 15.58 -18.37 28.85
N LEU A 53 14.60 -18.39 29.75
CA LEU A 53 14.80 -18.38 31.21
C LEU A 53 14.74 -19.78 31.83
N ALA A 54 14.18 -20.76 31.14
CA ALA A 54 14.07 -22.16 31.58
C ALA A 54 14.40 -23.13 30.43
N ASN A 55 14.57 -24.42 30.73
CA ASN A 55 14.76 -25.49 29.75
C ASN A 55 15.79 -25.14 28.66
N THR A 56 16.96 -24.62 29.05
CA THR A 56 17.91 -24.01 28.11
C THR A 56 18.43 -24.97 27.04
N ASN A 57 18.37 -26.28 27.31
CA ASN A 57 18.66 -27.38 26.40
C ASN A 57 17.63 -27.62 25.28
N GLU A 58 16.44 -27.01 25.37
CA GLU A 58 15.32 -27.18 24.43
C GLU A 58 15.01 -25.91 23.63
N GLY A 59 15.80 -24.85 23.83
CA GLY A 59 15.60 -23.54 23.20
C GLY A 59 15.58 -23.60 21.69
N VAL A 60 14.42 -23.33 21.09
CA VAL A 60 14.25 -23.17 19.65
C VAL A 60 13.46 -21.88 19.39
N VAL A 61 13.95 -21.09 18.44
CA VAL A 61 13.21 -19.96 17.86
C VAL A 61 12.96 -20.29 16.39
N THR A 62 11.70 -20.25 15.95
CA THR A 62 11.37 -20.40 14.54
C THR A 62 10.65 -19.13 14.08
N PHE A 63 11.28 -18.42 13.16
CA PHE A 63 10.72 -17.26 12.48
C PHE A 63 10.55 -17.61 11.02
N THR A 64 9.31 -17.65 10.54
CA THR A 64 9.03 -17.76 9.11
C THR A 64 8.53 -16.41 8.61
N PHE A 65 9.10 -15.92 7.51
CA PHE A 65 8.64 -14.72 6.82
C PHE A 65 7.37 -15.05 6.01
N LEU A 66 6.31 -15.44 6.72
CA LEU A 66 4.99 -15.57 6.13
C LEU A 66 4.36 -14.19 6.05
N ARG A 67 4.45 -13.55 4.88
CA ARG A 67 3.29 -12.81 4.40
C ARG A 67 2.35 -13.79 3.71
N LYS A 68 1.40 -14.29 4.51
CA LYS A 68 0.06 -14.68 4.04
C LYS A 68 -0.62 -13.41 3.46
N ILE A 69 -1.33 -13.37 2.32
CA ILE A 69 -1.71 -14.42 1.33
C ILE A 69 -1.44 -13.85 -0.11
N PRO A 70 -2.14 -14.24 -1.21
CA PRO A 70 -1.50 -14.86 -2.37
C PRO A 70 -0.92 -13.91 -3.43
N PHE A 71 0.21 -14.32 -4.01
CA PHE A 71 0.97 -13.66 -5.10
C PHE A 71 1.79 -12.43 -4.63
N PRO A 72 2.70 -11.89 -5.48
CA PRO A 72 4.12 -12.24 -5.37
C PRO A 72 4.96 -11.41 -4.38
N LEU A 73 4.94 -11.83 -3.11
CA LEU A 73 6.13 -11.99 -2.25
C LEU A 73 7.10 -10.79 -2.19
N VAL A 74 7.03 -10.02 -1.11
CA VAL A 74 8.10 -9.07 -0.76
C VAL A 74 9.42 -9.80 -0.52
N THR A 75 10.40 -9.45 -1.36
CA THR A 75 11.72 -10.06 -1.40
C THR A 75 12.50 -9.73 -0.14
N LEU A 76 13.09 -10.75 0.50
CA LEU A 76 14.11 -10.56 1.54
C LEU A 76 15.44 -11.07 1.02
N THR A 77 16.27 -10.18 0.46
CA THR A 77 17.62 -10.54 0.01
C THR A 77 18.63 -10.62 1.16
N PHE A 78 18.22 -10.19 2.37
CA PHE A 78 19.07 -10.00 3.53
C PHE A 78 18.30 -10.20 4.84
N PHE A 79 18.95 -10.84 5.81
CA PHE A 79 18.45 -11.12 7.15
C PHE A 79 19.57 -10.88 8.16
N GLU A 80 19.30 -10.13 9.21
CA GLU A 80 20.14 -10.04 10.41
C GLU A 80 19.40 -10.52 11.64
N PHE A 81 20.16 -11.14 12.54
CA PHE A 81 19.75 -11.50 13.89
C PHE A 81 20.59 -10.72 14.90
N TRP A 82 19.91 -9.91 15.71
CA TRP A 82 20.50 -9.12 16.79
C TRP A 82 20.13 -9.66 18.16
N GLY A 83 21.09 -9.63 19.07
CA GLY A 83 20.92 -10.12 20.43
C GLY A 83 22.14 -9.86 21.31
N TYR A 84 22.06 -10.34 22.54
CA TYR A 84 23.01 -10.11 23.60
C TYR A 84 24.05 -11.24 23.63
N GLN A 85 25.33 -10.89 23.60
CA GLN A 85 26.39 -11.81 24.02
C GLN A 85 26.27 -12.10 25.52
N ARG A 86 26.72 -13.28 25.96
CA ARG A 86 26.56 -13.72 27.36
C ARG A 86 27.81 -14.39 27.92
N SER A 87 28.04 -14.24 29.22
CA SER A 87 29.19 -14.81 29.95
C SER A 87 28.89 -16.17 30.61
N ASP A 88 27.64 -16.65 30.58
CA ASP A 88 27.27 -17.99 31.09
C ASP A 88 27.52 -19.11 30.08
N GLY A 89 27.62 -18.78 28.79
CA GLY A 89 27.79 -19.66 27.63
C GLY A 89 27.13 -19.03 26.41
N GLY A 90 27.32 -19.58 25.23
CA GLY A 90 26.63 -19.04 24.05
C GLY A 90 27.03 -19.68 22.75
N LEU A 91 26.30 -20.73 22.36
CA LEU A 91 26.48 -21.36 21.06
C LEU A 91 25.10 -21.69 20.48
N TYR A 92 24.76 -21.11 19.32
CA TYR A 92 23.51 -21.38 18.63
C TYR A 92 23.77 -22.07 17.29
N SER A 93 22.79 -22.84 16.82
CA SER A 93 22.66 -23.28 15.42
C SER A 93 21.64 -22.39 14.74
N VAL A 94 21.91 -21.94 13.52
CA VAL A 94 20.92 -21.27 12.65
C VAL A 94 20.87 -21.99 11.31
N THR A 95 19.64 -22.19 10.84
CA THR A 95 19.32 -22.76 9.54
C THR A 95 18.32 -21.87 8.84
N ILE A 96 18.52 -21.63 7.55
CA ILE A 96 17.55 -20.99 6.67
C ILE A 96 16.98 -22.08 5.75
N ASP A 97 15.65 -22.22 5.72
CA ASP A 97 14.87 -23.19 4.92
C ASP A 97 15.19 -24.66 5.18
N GLY A 98 15.71 -24.98 6.37
CA GLY A 98 16.22 -26.31 6.67
C GLY A 98 17.49 -26.68 5.88
N GLY A 99 18.18 -25.69 5.31
CA GLY A 99 19.51 -25.82 4.73
C GLY A 99 20.60 -26.07 5.78
N ASN A 100 21.85 -25.80 5.41
CA ASN A 100 22.99 -26.08 6.27
C ASN A 100 22.92 -25.30 7.60
N ALA A 101 23.25 -26.00 8.69
CA ALA A 101 23.31 -25.42 10.02
C ALA A 101 24.62 -24.65 10.23
N GLU A 102 24.52 -23.32 10.32
CA GLU A 102 25.61 -22.45 10.72
C GLU A 102 25.67 -22.32 12.24
N LYS A 103 26.89 -22.29 12.81
CA LYS A 103 27.09 -22.12 14.25
C LYS A 103 27.42 -20.67 14.56
N ILE A 104 26.65 -20.06 15.45
CA ILE A 104 26.91 -18.73 15.98
C ILE A 104 27.53 -18.88 17.37
N ASP A 105 28.68 -18.27 17.58
CA ASP A 105 29.28 -18.09 18.89
C ASP A 105 28.86 -16.73 19.48
N VAL A 106 28.13 -16.75 20.59
CA VAL A 106 27.67 -15.56 21.31
C VAL A 106 28.27 -15.46 22.72
N TYR A 107 29.20 -16.37 23.03
CA TYR A 107 29.89 -16.38 24.32
C TYR A 107 30.87 -15.21 24.40
N ASN A 108 30.69 -14.38 25.42
CA ASN A 108 31.64 -13.34 25.77
C ASN A 108 31.89 -13.41 27.28
N SER A 109 33.06 -13.92 27.68
CA SER A 109 33.46 -14.08 29.08
C SER A 109 33.54 -12.76 29.86
N THR A 110 33.61 -11.61 29.16
CA THR A 110 33.61 -10.27 29.75
C THR A 110 32.23 -9.60 29.77
N SER A 111 31.20 -10.24 29.20
CA SER A 111 29.83 -9.73 29.25
C SER A 111 29.35 -9.58 30.69
N THR A 112 28.85 -8.39 30.99
CA THR A 112 28.32 -7.99 32.28
C THR A 112 26.82 -8.26 32.42
N GLY A 113 26.16 -8.56 31.30
CA GLY A 113 24.69 -8.62 31.21
C GLY A 113 24.03 -7.24 31.09
N ASN A 114 24.79 -6.15 31.18
CA ASN A 114 24.34 -4.78 30.88
C ASN A 114 24.82 -4.28 29.51
N ASP A 115 25.41 -5.17 28.72
CA ASP A 115 25.95 -4.85 27.40
C ASP A 115 24.79 -4.70 26.40
N PRO A 116 24.87 -3.77 25.42
CA PRO A 116 23.82 -3.60 24.41
C PRO A 116 23.74 -4.80 23.45
N PRO A 117 22.62 -4.97 22.71
CA PRO A 117 22.54 -5.99 21.67
C PRO A 117 23.54 -5.69 20.54
N VAL A 118 24.03 -6.74 19.91
CA VAL A 118 24.97 -6.71 18.79
C VAL A 118 24.46 -7.59 17.65
N LEU A 119 24.98 -7.37 16.44
CA LEU A 119 24.77 -8.26 15.31
C LEU A 119 25.42 -9.63 15.61
N LEU A 120 24.61 -10.68 15.73
CA LEU A 120 25.07 -12.03 16.02
C LEU A 120 25.18 -12.89 14.75
N TYR A 121 24.32 -12.64 13.75
CA TYR A 121 24.36 -13.34 12.48
C TYR A 121 23.72 -12.52 11.36
N SER A 122 24.25 -12.67 10.14
CA SER A 122 23.71 -12.05 8.93
C SER A 122 23.76 -13.01 7.76
N ALA A 123 22.66 -13.17 7.03
CA ALA A 123 22.60 -13.85 5.74
C ALA A 123 22.29 -12.84 4.63
N SER A 124 22.92 -13.01 3.46
CA SER A 124 22.76 -12.14 2.30
C SER A 124 22.69 -12.96 1.01
N ASN A 125 22.15 -12.37 -0.06
CA ASN A 125 21.85 -13.06 -1.32
C ASN A 125 20.87 -14.22 -1.14
N LEU A 126 19.96 -14.09 -0.17
CA LEU A 126 18.82 -14.97 -0.03
C LEU A 126 17.94 -14.88 -1.29
N SER A 127 17.34 -16.01 -1.67
CA SER A 127 16.48 -16.08 -2.87
C SER A 127 15.22 -15.24 -2.69
N ASN A 128 14.58 -14.82 -3.78
CA ASN A 128 13.29 -14.12 -3.66
C ASN A 128 12.14 -15.10 -3.37
N GLN A 129 12.05 -15.64 -2.16
CA GLN A 129 11.05 -16.61 -1.68
C GLN A 129 10.78 -16.42 -0.16
N PRO A 130 9.66 -16.94 0.39
CA PRO A 130 9.48 -17.00 1.85
C PRO A 130 10.56 -17.86 2.48
N HIS A 131 11.27 -17.31 3.46
CA HIS A 131 12.27 -18.06 4.21
C HIS A 131 11.76 -18.53 5.58
N THR A 132 12.29 -19.65 6.08
CA THR A 132 12.15 -20.06 7.48
C THR A 132 13.51 -20.05 8.15
N VAL A 133 13.73 -19.08 9.05
CA VAL A 133 14.87 -19.09 9.96
C VAL A 133 14.50 -19.91 11.18
N LYS A 134 15.23 -21.00 11.40
CA LYS A 134 15.18 -21.76 12.65
C LYS A 134 16.51 -21.63 13.37
N MET A 135 16.44 -21.16 14.61
CA MET A 135 17.56 -21.04 15.53
C MET A 135 17.39 -22.07 16.66
N THR A 136 18.47 -22.67 17.14
CA THR A 136 18.44 -23.71 18.18
C THR A 136 19.63 -23.56 19.12
N ASN A 137 19.39 -23.60 20.42
CA ASN A 137 20.44 -23.49 21.44
C ASN A 137 21.28 -24.77 21.47
N LEU A 138 22.61 -24.64 21.53
CA LEU A 138 23.55 -25.76 21.55
C LEU A 138 24.29 -25.84 22.88
N LEU A 139 24.78 -27.04 23.21
CA LEU A 139 25.65 -27.25 24.36
C LEU A 139 27.00 -26.56 24.10
N ASP A 140 27.32 -25.56 24.91
CA ASP A 140 28.62 -24.90 24.86
C ASP A 140 29.64 -25.70 25.70
N THR A 141 30.45 -26.50 25.02
CA THR A 141 31.47 -27.37 25.64
C THR A 141 32.56 -26.60 26.42
N ARG A 142 32.71 -25.28 26.22
CA ARG A 142 33.69 -24.46 26.98
C ARG A 142 33.26 -24.24 28.42
N VAL A 143 31.94 -24.18 28.65
CA VAL A 143 31.31 -23.95 29.96
C VAL A 143 30.51 -25.17 30.46
N GLY A 144 30.39 -26.22 29.65
CA GLY A 144 29.73 -27.48 30.01
C GLY A 144 28.20 -27.38 30.11
N ARG A 145 27.57 -26.36 29.52
CA ARG A 145 26.13 -26.09 29.63
C ARG A 145 25.57 -25.36 28.41
N TYR A 146 24.25 -25.34 28.30
CA TYR A 146 23.53 -24.48 27.37
C TYR A 146 23.44 -23.08 27.98
N GLY A 147 24.01 -22.08 27.31
CA GLY A 147 23.90 -20.68 27.72
C GLY A 147 22.49 -20.12 27.53
N GLN A 148 22.22 -18.94 28.07
CA GLN A 148 20.94 -18.26 27.87
C GLN A 148 20.74 -17.83 26.41
N MET A 149 19.85 -18.52 25.69
CA MET A 149 19.40 -18.08 24.36
C MET A 149 18.60 -16.79 24.47
N ASN A 150 18.78 -15.86 23.54
CA ASN A 150 18.05 -14.60 23.53
C ASN A 150 17.88 -14.04 22.10
N VAL A 151 16.89 -13.16 21.93
CA VAL A 151 16.61 -12.43 20.69
C VAL A 151 16.19 -11.00 21.05
N ASP A 152 16.86 -10.00 20.46
CA ASP A 152 16.44 -8.60 20.60
C ASP A 152 15.46 -8.22 19.49
N HIS A 153 15.94 -8.32 18.25
CA HIS A 153 15.18 -8.09 17.04
C HIS A 153 15.84 -8.79 15.84
N PHE A 154 15.12 -8.82 14.73
CA PHE A 154 15.67 -9.12 13.42
C PHE A 154 15.66 -7.86 12.56
N VAL A 155 16.62 -7.73 11.64
CA VAL A 155 16.63 -6.66 10.63
C VAL A 155 16.51 -7.31 9.27
N LEU A 156 15.51 -6.87 8.49
CA LEU A 156 15.19 -7.44 7.18
C LEU A 156 15.38 -6.34 6.14
N ALA A 157 16.24 -6.54 5.14
CA ALA A 157 16.23 -5.60 4.01
C ALA A 157 14.98 -5.89 3.17
N LEU A 158 14.17 -4.85 2.99
CA LEU A 158 13.18 -4.81 1.93
C LEU A 158 13.86 -4.97 0.56
N PRO A 159 13.10 -5.30 -0.49
CA PRO A 159 13.60 -5.20 -1.85
C PRO A 159 14.19 -3.81 -2.04
N THR A 160 15.36 -3.72 -2.70
CA THR A 160 15.74 -2.42 -3.25
C THR A 160 14.63 -2.03 -4.21
N VAL A 161 13.98 -0.89 -3.96
CA VAL A 161 12.78 -0.52 -4.70
C VAL A 161 13.17 -0.24 -6.14
N VAL A 162 12.87 -1.20 -7.01
CA VAL A 162 13.12 -1.10 -8.44
C VAL A 162 12.09 -0.13 -9.00
N GLN A 163 12.50 1.14 -9.08
CA GLN A 163 11.74 2.19 -9.75
C GLN A 163 11.30 1.70 -11.14
N PRO A 164 10.00 1.73 -11.46
CA PRO A 164 9.49 1.32 -12.77
C PRO A 164 10.19 2.06 -13.92
N VAL A 165 10.40 1.32 -15.02
CA VAL A 165 11.03 1.82 -16.24
C VAL A 165 10.00 1.83 -17.36
N PHE A 166 9.63 3.02 -17.83
CA PHE A 166 8.59 3.20 -18.82
C PHE A 166 9.14 3.06 -20.26
N PRO A 167 8.58 2.16 -21.10
CA PRO A 167 9.00 1.98 -22.49
C PRO A 167 8.92 3.27 -23.34
N LYS A 168 9.70 3.31 -24.43
CA LYS A 168 9.76 4.45 -25.37
C LYS A 168 8.40 4.79 -26.01
N ASP A 169 7.53 3.80 -26.11
CA ASP A 169 6.19 3.86 -26.69
C ASP A 169 5.07 3.84 -25.63
N SER A 170 5.40 4.09 -24.35
CA SER A 170 4.40 4.47 -23.35
C SER A 170 3.67 5.75 -23.77
N PHE A 171 2.35 5.75 -23.56
CA PHE A 171 1.47 6.88 -23.83
C PHE A 171 0.45 7.00 -22.69
N LEU A 172 -0.24 8.14 -22.65
CA LEU A 172 -1.29 8.42 -21.69
C LEU A 172 -2.62 8.42 -22.44
N ALA A 173 -3.53 7.52 -22.07
CA ALA A 173 -4.95 7.73 -22.34
C ALA A 173 -5.55 8.39 -21.11
N GLU A 174 -5.98 9.65 -21.25
CA GLU A 174 -6.55 10.44 -20.16
C GLU A 174 -8.09 10.50 -20.26
N SER A 175 -8.76 10.41 -19.11
CA SER A 175 -10.13 10.87 -18.91
C SER A 175 -10.11 12.08 -17.96
N SER A 176 -11.08 12.98 -18.11
CA SER A 176 -11.43 13.90 -17.03
C SER A 176 -11.78 13.09 -15.78
N LEU A 177 -11.32 13.57 -14.63
CA LEU A 177 -11.72 13.05 -13.33
C LEU A 177 -12.74 14.02 -12.72
N GLU A 178 -13.88 13.50 -12.29
CA GLU A 178 -14.87 14.27 -11.56
C GLU A 178 -14.54 14.26 -10.05
N PHE A 179 -15.53 14.13 -9.17
CA PHE A 179 -15.29 13.98 -7.74
C PHE A 179 -14.76 12.57 -7.43
N SER A 180 -13.79 12.47 -6.51
CA SER A 180 -13.29 11.21 -5.90
C SER A 180 -13.27 10.00 -6.84
N TYR A 181 -12.25 9.92 -7.70
CA TYR A 181 -11.98 8.79 -8.61
C TYR A 181 -13.03 8.50 -9.69
N HIS A 182 -14.07 9.31 -9.83
CA HIS A 182 -15.06 9.10 -10.88
C HIS A 182 -14.53 9.48 -12.27
N ALA A 183 -14.65 8.55 -13.23
CA ALA A 183 -14.16 8.71 -14.59
C ALA A 183 -15.20 8.25 -15.62
N ALA A 184 -15.12 8.81 -16.84
CA ALA A 184 -16.02 8.50 -17.92
C ALA A 184 -15.48 7.35 -18.80
N LEU A 185 -16.24 6.26 -18.94
CA LEU A 185 -15.96 5.18 -19.91
C LEU A 185 -17.13 4.93 -20.84
N SER A 186 -16.83 4.53 -22.08
CA SER A 186 -17.83 4.11 -23.06
C SER A 186 -17.75 2.60 -23.28
N LEU A 187 -18.88 1.91 -23.29
CA LEU A 187 -18.95 0.45 -23.35
C LEU A 187 -19.63 -0.04 -24.63
N GLY A 188 -19.19 -1.19 -25.11
CA GLY A 188 -19.86 -1.99 -26.14
C GLY A 188 -20.30 -1.19 -27.36
N ALA A 189 -21.61 -1.22 -27.62
CA ALA A 189 -22.22 -0.57 -28.78
C ALA A 189 -22.12 0.97 -28.77
N ASP A 190 -21.92 1.60 -27.61
CA ASP A 190 -21.73 3.06 -27.52
C ASP A 190 -20.27 3.48 -27.75
N ALA A 191 -19.30 2.57 -27.62
CA ALA A 191 -17.90 2.86 -27.88
C ALA A 191 -17.69 3.32 -29.33
N LYS A 192 -17.00 4.46 -29.53
CA LYS A 192 -16.78 5.05 -30.88
C LYS A 192 -16.07 4.11 -31.86
N VAL A 193 -15.21 3.21 -31.35
CA VAL A 193 -14.54 2.18 -32.16
C VAL A 193 -15.53 1.20 -32.82
N ASN A 194 -16.70 1.00 -32.22
CA ASN A 194 -17.79 0.15 -32.73
C ASN A 194 -18.82 0.94 -33.56
N GLY A 195 -18.54 2.22 -33.87
CA GLY A 195 -19.48 3.11 -34.56
C GLY A 195 -20.55 3.71 -33.65
N GLY A 196 -20.40 3.56 -32.33
CA GLY A 196 -21.32 4.08 -31.33
C GLY A 196 -21.34 5.60 -31.19
N SER A 197 -22.27 6.08 -30.37
CA SER A 197 -22.47 7.50 -30.07
C SER A 197 -21.26 8.15 -29.37
N GLY A 198 -20.47 7.35 -28.65
CA GLY A 198 -19.49 7.81 -27.67
C GLY A 198 -20.08 8.22 -26.34
N ASN A 199 -21.33 7.86 -26.04
CA ASN A 199 -21.91 8.00 -24.71
C ASN A 199 -21.06 7.26 -23.68
N THR A 200 -20.95 7.84 -22.48
CA THR A 200 -20.16 7.32 -21.38
C THR A 200 -21.01 7.11 -20.15
N VAL A 201 -20.72 6.05 -19.41
CA VAL A 201 -21.08 5.93 -17.98
C VAL A 201 -20.00 6.60 -17.14
N GLN A 202 -20.42 7.14 -15.99
CA GLN A 202 -19.49 7.51 -14.93
C GLN A 202 -19.19 6.27 -14.12
N VAL A 203 -17.95 6.15 -13.65
CA VAL A 203 -17.52 4.97 -12.91
C VAL A 203 -16.65 5.37 -11.74
N LEU A 204 -16.88 4.81 -10.56
CA LEU A 204 -15.91 4.86 -9.48
C LEU A 204 -14.72 3.94 -9.78
N LEU A 205 -13.53 4.51 -10.04
CA LEU A 205 -12.29 3.74 -10.17
C LEU A 205 -11.76 3.31 -8.79
N ASP A 206 -12.43 2.31 -8.21
CA ASP A 206 -12.12 1.78 -6.89
C ASP A 206 -10.91 0.84 -6.92
N THR A 207 -9.79 1.28 -6.32
CA THR A 207 -8.57 0.47 -6.20
C THR A 207 -8.62 -0.56 -5.06
N GLY A 208 -9.58 -0.48 -4.12
CA GLY A 208 -9.72 -1.44 -3.01
C GLY A 208 -10.52 -2.70 -3.34
N ALA A 209 -11.30 -2.68 -4.42
CA ALA A 209 -12.14 -3.81 -4.83
C ALA A 209 -11.36 -4.88 -5.63
N THR A 210 -12.07 -5.86 -6.22
CA THR A 210 -11.48 -7.15 -6.66
C THR A 210 -11.83 -7.60 -8.08
N GLY A 211 -12.53 -6.76 -8.87
CA GLY A 211 -12.83 -7.01 -10.27
C GLY A 211 -13.94 -6.10 -10.83
N ASP A 212 -13.82 -5.78 -12.11
CA ASP A 212 -14.62 -4.79 -12.84
C ASP A 212 -16.10 -5.21 -12.98
N TRP A 213 -17.05 -4.28 -12.76
CA TRP A 213 -18.48 -4.50 -13.04
C TRP A 213 -19.25 -3.23 -13.41
N VAL A 214 -20.50 -3.37 -13.87
CA VAL A 214 -21.46 -2.29 -14.11
C VAL A 214 -22.88 -2.74 -13.80
N ILE A 215 -23.81 -1.80 -13.57
CA ILE A 215 -25.24 -2.10 -13.43
C ILE A 215 -25.82 -2.40 -14.82
N TRP A 216 -26.43 -3.57 -15.00
CA TRP A 216 -27.12 -3.92 -16.24
C TRP A 216 -28.45 -3.17 -16.34
N ALA A 217 -28.75 -2.48 -17.44
CA ALA A 217 -30.04 -1.78 -17.58
C ALA A 217 -31.28 -2.68 -17.69
N GLY A 218 -31.09 -4.00 -17.81
CA GLY A 218 -32.20 -4.95 -17.64
C GLY A 218 -32.49 -5.29 -16.18
N CYS A 219 -31.67 -4.84 -15.22
CA CYS A 219 -31.95 -4.99 -13.79
C CYS A 219 -33.24 -4.23 -13.44
N THR A 220 -34.26 -4.97 -13.00
CA THR A 220 -35.62 -4.43 -12.76
C THR A 220 -35.86 -3.98 -11.31
N GLU A 221 -34.89 -4.14 -10.42
CA GLU A 221 -35.04 -3.77 -9.02
C GLU A 221 -35.16 -2.24 -8.84
N SER A 222 -35.81 -1.78 -7.77
CA SER A 222 -35.97 -0.34 -7.49
C SER A 222 -34.61 0.38 -7.39
N VAL A 223 -33.61 -0.35 -6.89
CA VAL A 223 -32.21 0.05 -6.79
C VAL A 223 -31.41 -0.02 -8.10
N CYS A 224 -32.02 -0.46 -9.21
CA CYS A 224 -31.45 -0.30 -10.54
C CYS A 224 -32.23 0.77 -11.33
N THR A 225 -33.56 0.78 -11.24
CA THR A 225 -34.42 1.77 -11.95
C THR A 225 -34.23 3.23 -11.52
N THR A 226 -33.56 3.49 -10.39
CA THR A 226 -33.17 4.86 -9.96
C THR A 226 -31.88 5.36 -10.68
N TYR A 227 -31.16 4.47 -11.37
CA TYR A 227 -29.83 4.67 -11.95
C TYR A 227 -29.92 4.39 -13.46
N THR A 228 -29.93 5.45 -14.28
CA THR A 228 -30.46 5.35 -15.65
C THR A 228 -29.39 5.25 -16.73
N ASN A 229 -29.20 3.99 -17.19
CA ASN A 229 -28.87 3.53 -18.56
C ASN A 229 -27.45 2.96 -18.82
N LEU A 230 -27.35 1.64 -19.08
CA LEU A 230 -26.56 1.09 -20.20
C LEU A 230 -26.98 -0.32 -20.71
N TRP A 231 -26.95 -0.50 -22.04
CA TRP A 231 -27.10 -1.78 -22.79
C TRP A 231 -25.75 -2.08 -23.51
N PRO A 232 -25.38 -3.34 -23.89
CA PRO A 232 -26.19 -4.55 -24.08
C PRO A 232 -25.71 -5.82 -23.30
N MET A 233 -26.05 -7.03 -23.79
CA MET A 233 -26.07 -8.38 -23.13
C MET A 233 -24.68 -9.12 -23.14
N ALA A 234 -24.41 -10.31 -22.53
CA ALA A 234 -25.25 -11.42 -22.03
C ALA A 234 -24.57 -12.40 -21.02
N ASP A 235 -25.38 -13.16 -20.26
CA ASP A 235 -25.22 -14.50 -19.63
C ASP A 235 -23.95 -14.97 -18.84
N GLY A 236 -24.10 -15.13 -17.51
CA GLY A 236 -23.41 -16.16 -16.69
C GLY A 236 -22.61 -15.70 -15.45
N GLY A 237 -23.15 -15.89 -14.23
CA GLY A 237 -22.47 -15.60 -12.94
C GLY A 237 -21.76 -16.82 -12.29
N PRO A 238 -21.51 -16.85 -10.95
CA PRO A 238 -21.78 -15.82 -9.93
C PRO A 238 -20.64 -15.55 -8.90
N ALA A 239 -20.71 -14.39 -8.24
CA ALA A 239 -20.35 -14.15 -6.82
C ALA A 239 -20.73 -12.70 -6.44
N ASN A 240 -21.19 -12.36 -5.23
CA ASN A 240 -21.70 -13.19 -4.12
C ASN A 240 -22.72 -12.43 -3.22
N THR A 241 -22.66 -11.09 -3.15
CA THR A 241 -23.68 -10.20 -2.55
C THR A 241 -24.51 -9.47 -3.62
N ILE A 242 -23.86 -9.14 -4.73
CA ILE A 242 -24.43 -8.67 -5.99
C ILE A 242 -24.64 -9.90 -6.88
N SER A 243 -25.79 -9.99 -7.56
CA SER A 243 -25.97 -10.96 -8.65
C SER A 243 -25.47 -10.30 -9.93
N MET A 244 -24.63 -11.03 -10.69
CA MET A 244 -24.01 -10.51 -11.91
C MET A 244 -23.69 -11.62 -12.90
N TRP A 245 -23.60 -11.23 -14.18
CA TRP A 245 -23.19 -12.07 -15.31
C TRP A 245 -21.82 -11.63 -15.82
N ARG A 246 -20.97 -12.57 -16.22
CA ARG A 246 -19.69 -12.24 -16.87
C ARG A 246 -19.95 -11.92 -18.35
N VAL A 247 -19.71 -10.68 -18.73
CA VAL A 247 -19.78 -10.19 -20.11
C VAL A 247 -18.35 -9.96 -20.62
N ASN A 248 -18.12 -10.24 -21.90
CA ASN A 248 -16.93 -9.80 -22.62
C ASN A 248 -17.34 -8.77 -23.67
N ASP A 249 -17.01 -7.50 -23.48
CA ASP A 249 -17.37 -6.43 -24.42
C ASP A 249 -16.25 -5.39 -24.59
N THR A 250 -16.44 -4.45 -25.51
CA THR A 250 -15.52 -3.34 -25.70
C THR A 250 -15.59 -2.37 -24.52
N VAL A 251 -14.42 -1.98 -24.00
CA VAL A 251 -14.27 -0.92 -22.99
C VAL A 251 -13.44 0.20 -23.61
N ALA A 252 -13.90 1.45 -23.55
CA ALA A 252 -13.18 2.60 -24.07
C ALA A 252 -12.98 3.66 -22.98
N PHE A 253 -11.71 4.04 -22.77
CA PHE A 253 -11.25 4.99 -21.76
C PHE A 253 -10.47 6.10 -22.45
N GLY A 254 -10.92 7.35 -22.34
CA GLY A 254 -10.26 8.48 -22.99
C GLY A 254 -10.06 8.27 -24.51
N SER A 255 -8.80 8.15 -24.93
CA SER A 255 -8.40 7.98 -26.34
C SER A 255 -8.19 6.52 -26.78
N VAL A 256 -8.35 5.53 -25.90
CA VAL A 256 -8.04 4.12 -26.18
C VAL A 256 -9.27 3.22 -26.01
N SER A 257 -9.28 2.09 -26.71
CA SER A 257 -10.35 1.10 -26.61
C SER A 257 -9.80 -0.32 -26.60
N ILE A 258 -10.45 -1.17 -25.82
CA ILE A 258 -10.09 -2.54 -25.48
C ILE A 258 -11.19 -3.41 -26.10
N PRO A 259 -10.96 -4.10 -27.23
CA PRO A 259 -12.06 -4.70 -28.01
C PRO A 259 -12.83 -5.82 -27.29
N SER A 260 -12.20 -6.49 -26.32
CA SER A 260 -12.81 -7.56 -25.54
C SER A 260 -12.22 -7.56 -24.13
N THR A 261 -12.96 -6.97 -23.19
CA THR A 261 -12.64 -6.94 -21.76
C THR A 261 -13.68 -7.75 -21.01
N PRO A 262 -13.28 -8.68 -20.14
CA PRO A 262 -14.22 -9.37 -19.26
C PRO A 262 -14.60 -8.48 -18.08
N PHE A 263 -15.90 -8.32 -17.78
CA PHE A 263 -16.40 -7.62 -16.60
C PHE A 263 -17.77 -8.17 -16.16
N GLY A 264 -18.21 -7.82 -14.94
CA GLY A 264 -19.53 -8.18 -14.41
C GLY A 264 -20.64 -7.23 -14.87
N ALA A 265 -21.77 -7.76 -15.31
CA ALA A 265 -23.01 -7.01 -15.52
C ALA A 265 -24.01 -7.40 -14.41
N ALA A 266 -24.24 -6.51 -13.45
CA ALA A 266 -25.07 -6.76 -12.27
C ALA A 266 -26.57 -6.76 -12.62
N ASP A 267 -27.25 -7.89 -12.41
CA ASP A 267 -28.68 -8.08 -12.66
C ASP A 267 -29.54 -7.95 -11.39
N SER A 268 -28.91 -7.97 -10.20
CA SER A 268 -29.55 -7.63 -8.93
C SER A 268 -28.56 -7.02 -7.92
N LEU A 269 -29.02 -6.08 -7.09
CA LEU A 269 -28.24 -5.42 -6.04
C LEU A 269 -28.91 -5.61 -4.67
N PRO A 270 -28.15 -5.88 -3.59
CA PRO A 270 -28.73 -6.14 -2.27
C PRO A 270 -29.42 -4.89 -1.73
N SER A 271 -30.67 -4.97 -1.27
CA SER A 271 -31.48 -3.80 -0.87
C SER A 271 -31.00 -3.03 0.38
N SER A 272 -29.88 -3.43 0.98
CA SER A 272 -29.22 -2.74 2.10
C SER A 272 -27.78 -3.26 2.26
N GLY A 273 -26.86 -2.38 2.64
CA GLY A 273 -25.46 -2.70 2.93
C GLY A 273 -24.50 -1.64 2.39
N GLU A 274 -23.20 -1.78 2.66
CA GLU A 274 -22.14 -0.89 2.16
C GLU A 274 -22.10 -0.82 0.63
N ALA A 275 -22.51 -1.89 -0.06
CA ALA A 275 -22.65 -1.95 -1.52
C ALA A 275 -23.66 -0.94 -2.13
N LEU A 276 -24.38 -0.18 -1.31
CA LEU A 276 -25.25 0.94 -1.70
C LEU A 276 -25.04 2.20 -0.87
N MET A 277 -24.06 2.20 0.05
CA MET A 277 -23.81 3.37 0.89
C MET A 277 -22.88 4.32 0.15
N GLU A 278 -23.48 5.29 -0.54
CA GLU A 278 -23.49 6.66 -0.02
C GLU A 278 -24.67 7.42 -0.67
N THR A 279 -24.71 8.75 -0.58
CA THR A 279 -25.88 9.59 -0.95
C THR A 279 -26.36 9.46 -2.42
N SER A 280 -27.49 10.11 -2.74
CA SER A 280 -28.18 10.08 -4.04
C SER A 280 -27.40 10.58 -5.27
N GLU A 281 -26.10 10.82 -5.14
CA GLU A 281 -25.21 11.41 -6.15
C GLU A 281 -24.20 10.40 -6.72
N TRP A 282 -23.94 9.26 -6.07
CA TRP A 282 -22.95 8.25 -6.48
C TRP A 282 -23.60 7.13 -7.28
N ARG A 283 -23.09 6.86 -8.48
CA ARG A 283 -23.74 5.99 -9.46
C ARG A 283 -22.70 5.31 -10.33
N GLU A 284 -22.81 3.99 -10.44
CA GLU A 284 -22.04 3.07 -11.30
C GLU A 284 -20.54 2.88 -10.92
N HIS A 285 -20.09 1.62 -10.85
CA HIS A 285 -18.80 1.22 -10.26
C HIS A 285 -17.99 0.26 -11.18
N ILE A 286 -17.30 0.79 -12.20
CA ILE A 286 -16.15 0.05 -12.78
C ILE A 286 -14.97 0.19 -11.83
N VAL A 287 -14.99 -0.68 -10.82
CA VAL A 287 -13.86 -1.10 -10.00
C VAL A 287 -12.57 -1.23 -10.82
N VAL A 288 -11.44 -0.78 -10.27
CA VAL A 288 -10.09 -1.12 -10.78
C VAL A 288 -9.36 -1.94 -9.72
N GLY A 289 -9.88 -3.14 -9.53
CA GLY A 289 -9.63 -3.95 -8.35
C GLY A 289 -8.64 -5.08 -8.60
N PHE A 290 -7.54 -5.10 -7.86
CA PHE A 290 -6.56 -6.17 -7.97
C PHE A 290 -7.03 -7.41 -7.19
N CYS A 291 -7.59 -8.42 -7.88
CA CYS A 291 -7.66 -9.76 -7.29
C CYS A 291 -7.56 -10.91 -8.30
N ALA A 292 -6.54 -11.73 -8.12
CA ALA A 292 -6.14 -12.81 -9.01
C ALA A 292 -7.05 -14.07 -8.97
N VAL A 293 -8.38 -13.93 -8.82
CA VAL A 293 -9.27 -15.06 -8.50
C VAL A 293 -10.40 -15.33 -9.50
N VAL A 294 -10.91 -14.35 -10.27
CA VAL A 294 -12.02 -14.62 -11.23
C VAL A 294 -11.91 -13.91 -12.59
N ILE A 295 -11.54 -12.63 -12.62
CA ILE A 295 -11.53 -11.79 -13.83
C ILE A 295 -10.30 -10.86 -13.79
N PRO A 296 -9.43 -10.84 -14.83
CA PRO A 296 -8.41 -9.81 -14.96
C PRO A 296 -9.07 -8.44 -15.21
N GLY A 297 -8.63 -7.40 -14.52
CA GLY A 297 -9.14 -6.05 -14.72
C GLY A 297 -8.82 -5.50 -16.11
N PHE A 298 -9.46 -4.40 -16.48
CA PHE A 298 -9.26 -3.82 -17.81
C PHE A 298 -7.82 -3.36 -18.07
N ILE A 299 -7.08 -2.93 -17.03
CA ILE A 299 -5.70 -2.46 -17.16
C ILE A 299 -4.74 -3.62 -17.43
N GLU A 300 -4.86 -4.73 -16.70
CA GLU A 300 -4.10 -5.96 -17.00
C GLU A 300 -4.48 -6.48 -18.39
N THR A 301 -5.76 -6.52 -18.73
CA THR A 301 -6.25 -6.95 -20.05
C THR A 301 -5.65 -6.12 -21.19
N MET A 302 -5.53 -4.79 -21.02
CA MET A 302 -4.85 -3.92 -21.98
C MET A 302 -3.36 -4.21 -22.11
N TYR A 303 -2.69 -4.48 -20.99
CA TYR A 303 -1.26 -4.73 -20.96
C TYR A 303 -0.92 -6.08 -21.60
N GLU A 304 -1.65 -7.14 -21.25
CA GLU A 304 -1.53 -8.47 -21.84
C GLU A 304 -1.88 -8.47 -23.34
N SER A 305 -2.87 -7.67 -23.75
CA SER A 305 -3.20 -7.44 -25.17
C SER A 305 -2.19 -6.56 -25.90
N GLY A 306 -1.19 -6.01 -25.21
CA GLY A 306 -0.17 -5.12 -25.76
C GLY A 306 -0.69 -3.75 -26.22
N ILE A 307 -1.90 -3.36 -25.80
CA ILE A 307 -2.55 -2.08 -26.10
C ILE A 307 -1.82 -0.95 -25.37
N ILE A 308 -1.54 -1.13 -24.08
CA ILE A 308 -0.63 -0.28 -23.31
C ILE A 308 0.73 -0.95 -23.12
N LYS A 309 1.76 -0.14 -22.87
CA LYS A 309 3.15 -0.61 -22.70
C LYS A 309 3.66 -0.57 -21.26
N ALA A 310 2.95 0.13 -20.40
CA ALA A 310 3.14 0.08 -18.96
C ALA A 310 1.76 -0.07 -18.30
N PRO A 311 1.56 -1.05 -17.40
CA PRO A 311 0.31 -1.22 -16.70
C PRO A 311 0.27 -0.24 -15.53
N VAL A 312 -0.19 0.97 -15.84
CA VAL A 312 -0.30 2.10 -14.91
C VAL A 312 -1.74 2.61 -14.90
N LEU A 313 -2.23 2.89 -13.70
CA LEU A 313 -3.28 3.87 -13.42
C LEU A 313 -2.65 5.04 -12.67
N SER A 314 -3.03 6.28 -12.97
CA SER A 314 -2.56 7.44 -12.21
C SER A 314 -3.61 8.53 -12.08
N PHE A 315 -3.65 9.18 -10.92
CA PHE A 315 -4.63 10.18 -10.57
C PHE A 315 -3.95 11.53 -10.28
N TYR A 316 -4.48 12.56 -10.93
CA TYR A 316 -4.18 13.96 -10.65
C TYR A 316 -5.49 14.63 -10.24
N GLN A 317 -5.68 14.82 -8.93
CA GLN A 317 -6.87 15.44 -8.37
C GLN A 317 -6.57 16.88 -7.93
N LEU A 318 -7.43 17.83 -8.31
CA LEU A 318 -7.39 19.19 -7.79
C LEU A 318 -8.19 19.29 -6.49
N ALA A 319 -7.60 19.90 -5.46
CA ALA A 319 -8.20 20.07 -4.15
C ALA A 319 -9.20 21.24 -4.12
N PRO A 320 -10.18 21.23 -3.20
CA PRO A 320 -10.99 22.41 -2.89
C PRO A 320 -10.11 23.61 -2.50
N GLY A 321 -10.01 24.60 -3.39
CA GLY A 321 -9.20 25.81 -3.18
C GLY A 321 -7.89 25.87 -3.96
N ASP A 322 -7.54 24.85 -4.76
CA ASP A 322 -6.39 24.90 -5.67
C ASP A 322 -6.53 26.07 -6.68
N VAL A 323 -5.51 26.92 -6.76
CA VAL A 323 -5.45 28.03 -7.72
C VAL A 323 -4.58 27.61 -8.91
N VAL A 324 -5.22 27.10 -9.96
CA VAL A 324 -4.55 26.60 -11.17
C VAL A 324 -4.77 27.48 -12.41
N PRO A 325 -3.81 27.50 -13.36
CA PRO A 325 -4.01 28.13 -14.68
C PRO A 325 -5.11 27.46 -15.51
N SER A 326 -5.67 28.21 -16.47
CA SER A 326 -6.66 27.70 -17.41
C SER A 326 -6.13 26.46 -18.19
N GLY A 327 -6.97 25.43 -18.31
CA GLY A 327 -6.64 24.16 -18.95
C GLY A 327 -6.07 23.10 -18.00
N VAL A 328 -5.69 23.45 -16.77
CA VAL A 328 -5.39 22.48 -15.71
C VAL A 328 -6.71 21.99 -15.12
N GLN A 329 -6.92 20.67 -15.08
CA GLN A 329 -8.14 20.02 -14.60
C GLN A 329 -7.76 18.70 -13.91
N SER A 330 -8.63 18.21 -13.02
CA SER A 330 -8.51 16.86 -12.48
C SER A 330 -8.59 15.83 -13.61
N SER A 331 -7.68 14.85 -13.60
CA SER A 331 -7.53 13.87 -14.67
C SER A 331 -7.04 12.54 -14.13
N VAL A 332 -7.54 11.46 -14.71
CA VAL A 332 -7.01 10.11 -14.52
C VAL A 332 -6.42 9.61 -15.83
N ALA A 333 -5.28 8.92 -15.76
CA ALA A 333 -4.56 8.45 -16.92
C ALA A 333 -4.16 6.98 -16.79
N ILE A 334 -4.26 6.24 -17.90
CA ILE A 334 -3.77 4.86 -18.02
C ILE A 334 -2.66 4.75 -19.08
N GLY A 335 -1.78 3.75 -18.91
CA GLY A 335 -0.74 3.39 -19.88
C GLY A 335 0.65 4.02 -19.64
N GLY A 336 0.76 4.92 -18.66
CA GLY A 336 2.02 5.54 -18.26
C GLY A 336 1.86 6.56 -17.14
N VAL A 337 2.98 7.16 -16.74
CA VAL A 337 3.08 8.24 -15.75
C VAL A 337 3.21 9.57 -16.48
N ASP A 338 2.51 10.61 -16.05
CA ASP A 338 2.61 11.94 -16.66
C ASP A 338 3.60 12.85 -15.93
N ARG A 339 4.70 13.15 -16.60
CA ARG A 339 5.78 14.00 -16.08
C ARG A 339 5.34 15.43 -15.77
N ASN A 340 4.26 15.91 -16.38
CA ASN A 340 3.78 17.27 -16.15
C ASN A 340 2.89 17.43 -14.92
N LYS A 341 2.37 16.33 -14.35
CA LYS A 341 1.42 16.35 -13.22
C LYS A 341 2.10 16.40 -11.85
N TYR A 342 3.43 16.19 -11.78
CA TYR A 342 4.21 16.27 -10.54
C TYR A 342 5.50 17.10 -10.67
N ILE A 343 6.05 17.49 -9.52
CA ILE A 343 7.28 18.27 -9.36
C ILE A 343 8.35 17.40 -8.71
N GLY A 344 9.61 17.55 -9.13
CA GLY A 344 10.75 16.86 -8.51
C GLY A 344 10.87 15.40 -8.93
N THR A 345 11.03 14.49 -7.96
CA THR A 345 11.05 13.03 -8.18
C THR A 345 9.81 12.40 -7.58
N MET A 346 9.38 11.29 -8.20
CA MET A 346 8.39 10.42 -7.61
C MET A 346 9.07 9.42 -6.68
N ASP A 347 8.46 9.21 -5.52
CA ASP A 347 8.88 8.19 -4.57
C ASP A 347 8.03 6.96 -4.82
N TRP A 348 8.67 5.80 -4.91
CA TRP A 348 7.99 4.53 -5.17
C TRP A 348 7.99 3.67 -3.91
N PHE A 349 6.92 2.92 -3.73
CA PHE A 349 6.66 2.10 -2.54
C PHE A 349 6.24 0.70 -2.99
N PRO A 350 7.01 -0.36 -2.64
CA PRO A 350 6.62 -1.74 -2.94
C PRO A 350 5.45 -2.14 -2.05
N LEU A 351 4.53 -2.96 -2.58
CA LEU A 351 3.34 -3.30 -1.82
C LEU A 351 3.64 -4.18 -0.60
N THR A 352 2.93 -3.88 0.49
CA THR A 352 2.86 -4.72 1.69
C THR A 352 1.75 -5.77 1.66
N ASP A 353 1.03 -5.90 0.54
CA ASP A 353 0.30 -7.10 0.12
C ASP A 353 0.13 -6.99 -1.40
N ASP A 354 0.23 -8.06 -2.17
CA ASP A 354 -0.09 -7.96 -3.61
C ASP A 354 -1.59 -8.15 -3.88
N SER A 355 -2.40 -8.54 -2.89
CA SER A 355 -3.85 -8.67 -3.03
C SER A 355 -4.64 -7.38 -2.75
N MET A 356 -3.98 -6.32 -2.30
CA MET A 356 -4.55 -4.98 -2.07
C MET A 356 -3.46 -3.92 -2.24
N TRP A 357 -3.82 -2.66 -2.51
CA TRP A 357 -2.86 -1.55 -2.66
C TRP A 357 -2.39 -1.00 -1.31
N ILE A 358 -1.88 -1.90 -0.47
CA ILE A 358 -1.34 -1.60 0.84
C ILE A 358 0.15 -1.34 0.65
N ILE A 359 0.63 -0.20 1.14
CA ILE A 359 2.05 0.07 1.43
C ILE A 359 2.22 0.07 2.96
N PRO A 360 3.43 0.13 3.53
CA PRO A 360 3.54 0.33 4.97
C PRO A 360 2.67 1.55 5.35
N ASP A 361 1.64 1.28 6.17
CA ASP A 361 0.67 2.25 6.70
C ASP A 361 -0.43 2.81 5.73
N GLY A 362 -0.94 2.07 4.72
CA GLY A 362 -2.04 2.58 3.85
C GLY A 362 -3.02 1.57 3.19
N ASP A 363 -4.19 2.04 2.73
CA ASP A 363 -5.32 1.35 2.04
C ASP A 363 -6.27 2.44 1.42
N PRO A 364 -6.92 2.35 0.23
CA PRO A 364 -7.73 3.46 -0.34
C PRO A 364 -9.07 3.86 0.35
N GLY A 365 -9.32 5.17 0.57
CA GLY A 365 -10.64 5.68 1.05
C GLY A 365 -10.66 7.15 1.56
N LEU A 366 -11.55 7.51 2.50
CA LEU A 366 -11.32 8.70 3.36
C LEU A 366 -10.06 8.47 4.22
N LEU A 367 -9.55 9.47 4.93
CA LEU A 367 -8.50 9.19 5.93
C LEU A 367 -9.12 8.43 7.12
N GLY A 368 -9.26 7.12 6.98
CA GLY A 368 -9.83 6.23 7.98
C GLY A 368 -8.74 5.70 8.90
N LEU A 369 -8.89 5.92 10.21
CA LEU A 369 -7.92 5.44 11.20
C LEU A 369 -8.55 4.32 12.04
N PRO A 370 -7.77 3.31 12.47
CA PRO A 370 -8.15 2.42 13.56
C PRO A 370 -8.66 3.23 14.76
N THR A 371 -9.71 2.78 15.44
CA THR A 371 -10.40 3.54 16.49
C THR A 371 -9.49 4.17 17.55
N ASN A 372 -8.39 3.51 17.92
CA ASN A 372 -7.44 4.04 18.91
C ASN A 372 -6.58 5.18 18.34
N ASP A 373 -6.20 5.08 17.06
CA ASP A 373 -5.42 6.09 16.36
C ASP A 373 -6.30 7.29 16.01
N TRP A 374 -7.56 7.06 15.62
CA TRP A 374 -8.58 8.11 15.48
C TRP A 374 -8.72 8.93 16.76
N LYS A 375 -8.95 8.28 17.90
CA LYS A 375 -9.05 8.94 19.22
C LYS A 375 -7.79 9.74 19.56
N THR A 376 -6.62 9.21 19.18
CA THR A 376 -5.33 9.90 19.35
C THR A 376 -5.24 11.14 18.47
N LEU A 377 -5.57 11.03 17.18
CA LEU A 377 -5.59 12.14 16.22
C LEU A 377 -6.53 13.26 16.65
N VAL A 378 -7.78 12.93 17.00
CA VAL A 378 -8.81 13.85 17.51
C VAL A 378 -8.31 14.64 18.72
N SER A 379 -7.61 13.97 19.65
CA SER A 379 -7.02 14.60 20.83
C SER A 379 -5.84 15.52 20.49
N LEU A 380 -4.93 15.07 19.62
CA LEU A 380 -3.73 15.82 19.22
C LEU A 380 -4.06 17.06 18.38
N VAL A 381 -5.06 16.98 17.50
CA VAL A 381 -5.47 18.07 16.60
C VAL A 381 -6.29 19.15 17.32
N GLY A 382 -6.70 18.93 18.58
CA GLY A 382 -7.53 19.86 19.34
C GLY A 382 -8.95 20.00 18.79
N ALA A 383 -9.52 18.88 18.32
CA ALA A 383 -10.88 18.85 17.78
C ALA A 383 -11.94 19.20 18.84
N GLN A 384 -13.07 19.75 18.38
CA GLN A 384 -14.30 19.88 19.15
C GLN A 384 -15.22 18.70 18.86
N GLY A 385 -15.91 18.20 19.89
CA GLY A 385 -16.90 17.13 19.77
C GLY A 385 -16.61 15.93 20.67
N PRO A 386 -17.30 14.79 20.44
CA PRO A 386 -18.32 14.63 19.41
C PRO A 386 -19.58 15.45 19.74
N ASP A 387 -20.34 15.84 18.71
CA ASP A 387 -21.70 16.36 18.89
C ASP A 387 -22.69 15.23 19.25
N SER A 388 -23.99 15.53 19.37
CA SER A 388 -25.02 14.53 19.70
C SER A 388 -25.16 13.39 18.67
N ASN A 389 -24.57 13.55 17.49
CA ASN A 389 -24.63 12.62 16.38
C ASN A 389 -23.28 11.90 16.14
N GLY A 390 -22.27 12.16 16.99
CA GLY A 390 -20.93 11.58 16.86
C GLY A 390 -19.92 12.43 16.06
N ASN A 391 -20.32 13.58 15.50
CA ASN A 391 -19.45 14.36 14.62
C ASN A 391 -18.42 15.17 15.39
N TYR A 392 -17.19 15.23 14.86
CA TYR A 392 -16.15 16.14 15.32
C TYR A 392 -16.00 17.33 14.38
N LEU A 393 -15.42 18.41 14.88
CA LEU A 393 -14.97 19.56 14.08
C LEU A 393 -13.51 19.84 14.40
N PHE A 394 -12.65 19.87 13.38
CA PHE A 394 -11.21 20.10 13.53
C PHE A 394 -10.88 21.58 13.27
N PRO A 395 -9.79 22.15 13.79
CA PRO A 395 -9.32 23.47 13.37
C PRO A 395 -9.17 23.54 11.85
N CYS A 396 -9.61 24.63 11.20
CA CYS A 396 -9.58 24.74 9.74
C CYS A 396 -8.16 24.81 9.13
N ASP A 397 -7.12 24.94 9.96
CA ASP A 397 -5.71 24.87 9.61
C ASP A 397 -5.05 23.52 9.97
N ALA A 398 -5.85 22.52 10.38
CA ALA A 398 -5.36 21.19 10.72
C ALA A 398 -4.71 20.47 9.53
N THR A 399 -3.46 20.04 9.74
CA THR A 399 -2.68 19.26 8.78
C THR A 399 -2.07 18.05 9.47
N MET A 400 -1.85 16.99 8.71
CA MET A 400 -1.03 15.85 9.13
C MET A 400 0.25 15.81 8.31
N THR A 401 1.30 15.21 8.86
CA THR A 401 2.51 14.87 8.11
C THR A 401 2.85 13.41 8.36
N LEU A 402 2.85 12.60 7.31
CA LEU A 402 3.25 11.19 7.35
C LEU A 402 4.69 11.02 6.84
N ASN A 403 5.37 9.98 7.32
CA ASN A 403 6.70 9.60 6.84
C ASN A 403 6.70 8.09 6.57
N PHE A 404 6.74 7.70 5.31
CA PHE A 404 6.84 6.29 4.94
C PHE A 404 8.29 5.83 5.09
N HIS A 405 8.55 5.06 6.13
CA HIS A 405 9.84 4.41 6.35
C HIS A 405 10.08 3.32 5.28
N GLY A 406 10.69 3.68 4.15
CA GLY A 406 10.87 2.72 3.05
C GLY A 406 11.74 3.13 1.86
N THR A 407 11.81 4.41 1.46
CA THR A 407 12.59 4.79 0.27
C THR A 407 13.33 6.11 0.31
N GLN A 408 12.76 7.19 0.86
CA GLN A 408 13.45 8.49 0.93
C GLN A 408 13.29 9.24 2.25
N ASN A 409 12.59 8.66 3.25
CA ASN A 409 12.18 9.34 4.49
C ASN A 409 11.53 10.72 4.23
N ARG A 410 10.77 10.84 3.12
CA ARG A 410 10.08 12.07 2.74
C ARG A 410 8.88 12.29 3.65
N ASN A 411 8.67 13.55 4.04
CA ASN A 411 7.50 13.99 4.77
C ASN A 411 6.37 14.34 3.79
N TYR A 412 5.21 13.71 3.96
CA TYR A 412 3.99 13.93 3.19
C TYR A 412 3.00 14.72 4.04
N THR A 413 2.99 16.04 3.88
CA THR A 413 2.05 16.93 4.56
C THR A 413 0.78 17.10 3.74
N PHE A 414 -0.39 17.04 4.39
CA PHE A 414 -1.69 17.29 3.77
C PHE A 414 -2.73 17.79 4.78
N THR A 415 -3.84 18.35 4.29
CA THR A 415 -4.92 18.91 5.10
C THR A 415 -5.85 17.83 5.66
N LEU A 416 -6.25 17.96 6.93
CA LEU A 416 -7.15 17.02 7.63
C LEU A 416 -8.63 17.46 7.59
N VAL A 417 -8.97 18.50 6.83
CA VAL A 417 -10.27 19.17 6.84
C VAL A 417 -10.74 19.52 5.44
N ASP A 418 -12.05 19.58 5.26
CA ASP A 418 -12.65 20.27 4.12
C ASP A 418 -12.77 21.77 4.43
N PRO A 419 -11.98 22.66 3.80
CA PRO A 419 -12.00 24.09 4.08
C PRO A 419 -13.32 24.76 3.68
N THR A 420 -14.15 24.13 2.83
CA THR A 420 -15.44 24.68 2.39
C THR A 420 -16.51 24.60 3.48
N THR A 421 -16.31 23.76 4.50
CA THR A 421 -17.27 23.49 5.58
C THR A 421 -17.12 24.40 6.81
N ALA A 422 -16.33 25.47 6.70
CA ALA A 422 -15.92 26.32 7.82
C ALA A 422 -17.07 26.90 8.65
N LYS A 423 -17.10 26.52 9.94
CA LYS A 423 -17.98 27.03 10.99
C LYS A 423 -17.14 27.82 12.00
N GLY A 424 -16.79 29.06 11.63
CA GLY A 424 -15.92 29.92 12.42
C GLY A 424 -14.45 29.54 12.26
N LYS A 425 -13.83 28.96 13.29
CA LYS A 425 -12.43 28.47 13.24
C LYS A 425 -12.31 26.96 13.01
N PHE A 426 -13.44 26.25 12.96
CA PHE A 426 -13.47 24.80 12.85
C PHE A 426 -14.19 24.37 11.58
N CYS A 427 -13.71 23.28 10.99
CA CYS A 427 -14.15 22.69 9.73
C CYS A 427 -14.52 21.21 9.98
N SER A 428 -15.31 20.62 9.10
CA SER A 428 -15.53 19.17 9.10
C SER A 428 -14.19 18.45 8.83
N PRO A 429 -13.87 17.38 9.57
CA PRO A 429 -12.70 16.56 9.28
C PRO A 429 -12.88 15.86 7.92
N ALA A 430 -11.79 15.71 7.19
CA ALA A 430 -11.70 14.86 6.00
C ALA A 430 -11.17 13.46 6.36
N ALA A 431 -11.36 13.07 7.62
CA ALA A 431 -10.85 11.87 8.27
C ALA A 431 -11.93 11.29 9.19
N ASN A 432 -11.93 9.97 9.40
CA ASN A 432 -12.96 9.27 10.17
C ASN A 432 -12.40 8.14 11.05
N ASP A 433 -13.21 7.74 12.04
CA ASP A 433 -13.04 6.46 12.72
C ASP A 433 -13.40 5.34 11.73
N ALA A 434 -12.47 4.44 11.45
CA ALA A 434 -12.71 3.27 10.60
C ALA A 434 -13.15 2.04 11.43
N GLY A 435 -13.28 2.17 12.75
CA GLY A 435 -13.60 1.06 13.65
C GLY A 435 -12.38 0.17 13.96
N ASP A 436 -12.64 -1.13 14.05
CA ASP A 436 -11.64 -2.15 14.42
C ASP A 436 -10.71 -2.55 13.24
N THR A 437 -10.47 -1.67 12.25
CA THR A 437 -9.46 -1.92 11.20
C THR A 437 -8.06 -1.98 11.83
N THR A 438 -7.17 -2.77 11.22
CA THR A 438 -5.74 -2.80 11.59
C THR A 438 -4.90 -1.82 10.78
N ASN A 439 -5.46 -1.28 9.69
CA ASN A 439 -4.75 -0.50 8.69
C ASN A 439 -5.29 0.93 8.69
N TRP A 440 -4.41 1.87 8.36
CA TRP A 440 -4.79 3.23 8.01
C TRP A 440 -5.26 3.25 6.56
N ILE A 441 -6.31 4.01 6.32
CA ILE A 441 -6.89 4.23 5.00
C ILE A 441 -6.48 5.65 4.55
N MET A 442 -5.96 5.81 3.32
CA MET A 442 -5.61 7.07 2.68
C MET A 442 -6.39 7.24 1.39
N GLY A 443 -6.89 8.44 1.14
CA GLY A 443 -7.35 8.78 -0.20
C GLY A 443 -7.52 10.26 -0.41
N ALA A 444 -8.76 10.75 -0.54
CA ALA A 444 -9.01 12.09 -1.07
C ALA A 444 -8.16 13.20 -0.40
N PRO A 445 -8.01 13.28 0.94
CA PRO A 445 -7.17 14.30 1.58
C PRO A 445 -5.68 14.20 1.23
N PHE A 446 -5.18 13.01 0.88
CA PHE A 446 -3.80 12.79 0.46
C PHE A 446 -3.63 13.07 -1.05
N PHE A 447 -4.52 12.56 -1.89
CA PHE A 447 -4.44 12.78 -3.35
C PHE A 447 -4.77 14.22 -3.77
N ASP A 448 -5.47 14.97 -2.92
CA ASP A 448 -5.59 16.42 -2.99
C ASP A 448 -4.24 17.16 -2.87
N HIS A 449 -3.15 16.50 -2.45
CA HIS A 449 -1.81 17.11 -2.33
C HIS A 449 -0.75 16.42 -3.19
N TYR A 450 -0.95 15.15 -3.54
CA TYR A 450 0.03 14.32 -4.27
C TYR A 450 -0.55 13.75 -5.57
N TYR A 451 0.26 13.79 -6.64
CA TYR A 451 0.00 13.00 -7.84
C TYR A 451 0.35 11.55 -7.52
N THR A 452 -0.58 10.63 -7.75
CA THR A 452 -0.48 9.25 -7.27
C THR A 452 -0.63 8.25 -8.41
N VAL A 453 0.15 7.17 -8.31
CA VAL A 453 0.37 6.21 -9.40
C VAL A 453 0.28 4.80 -8.85
N TRP A 454 -0.51 3.95 -9.50
CA TRP A 454 -0.64 2.53 -9.25
C TRP A 454 0.03 1.81 -10.42
N TYR A 455 1.20 1.23 -10.19
CA TYR A 455 1.93 0.43 -11.17
C TYR A 455 1.74 -1.05 -10.83
N PHE A 456 1.15 -1.80 -11.75
CA PHE A 456 0.67 -3.19 -11.54
C PHE A 456 1.77 -4.24 -11.77
N GLY A 457 3.03 -3.80 -11.84
CA GLY A 457 4.19 -4.67 -12.10
C GLY A 457 4.45 -4.95 -13.58
N ASP A 458 5.63 -5.46 -13.87
CA ASP A 458 5.98 -6.10 -15.14
C ASP A 458 6.92 -7.28 -14.85
N ARG A 459 7.34 -8.06 -15.85
CA ARG A 459 8.24 -9.21 -15.72
C ARG A 459 9.56 -8.82 -15.03
N GLY A 460 9.63 -9.03 -13.72
CA GLY A 460 10.78 -8.74 -12.88
C GLY A 460 10.70 -7.44 -12.07
N VAL A 461 9.58 -6.69 -12.15
CA VAL A 461 9.30 -5.53 -11.30
C VAL A 461 7.95 -5.75 -10.62
N HIS A 462 7.94 -5.78 -9.29
CA HIS A 462 6.72 -5.98 -8.50
C HIS A 462 5.77 -4.77 -8.62
N SER A 463 4.52 -4.94 -8.17
CA SER A 463 3.58 -3.83 -8.04
C SER A 463 4.11 -2.76 -7.07
N THR A 464 3.87 -1.49 -7.38
CA THR A 464 4.33 -0.36 -6.58
C THR A 464 3.36 0.81 -6.64
N ILE A 465 3.22 1.55 -5.55
CA ILE A 465 2.56 2.85 -5.54
C ILE A 465 3.62 3.95 -5.69
N GLY A 466 3.37 4.93 -6.56
CA GLY A 466 4.22 6.10 -6.77
C GLY A 466 3.56 7.37 -6.26
N PHE A 467 4.29 8.19 -5.49
CA PHE A 467 3.83 9.49 -5.00
C PHE A 467 4.76 10.62 -5.47
N GLY A 468 4.22 11.59 -6.22
CA GLY A 468 4.90 12.83 -6.61
C GLY A 468 4.22 14.05 -6.02
N GLN A 469 4.99 15.11 -5.68
CA GLN A 469 4.41 16.39 -5.28
C GLN A 469 3.56 16.94 -6.44
N LYS A 470 2.25 17.17 -6.23
CA LYS A 470 1.34 17.61 -7.30
C LYS A 470 1.81 18.94 -7.92
N ASN A 471 1.77 19.03 -9.24
CA ASN A 471 2.11 20.23 -10.00
C ASN A 471 0.86 21.06 -10.30
N LEU A 472 0.78 22.27 -9.74
CA LEU A 472 -0.30 23.23 -10.01
C LEU A 472 0.05 24.25 -11.12
N GLY A 473 1.23 24.15 -11.72
CA GLY A 473 1.71 25.04 -12.77
C GLY A 473 1.09 24.77 -14.15
N ALA A 474 1.18 25.75 -15.05
CA ALA A 474 0.57 25.71 -16.39
C ALA A 474 1.05 24.54 -17.29
N SER A 475 2.13 23.86 -16.94
CA SER A 475 2.54 22.62 -17.61
C SER A 475 1.57 21.46 -17.39
N ALA A 476 0.88 21.40 -16.26
CA ALA A 476 -0.06 20.32 -15.92
C ALA A 476 -1.33 20.29 -16.81
N ALA A 477 -1.56 21.36 -17.60
CA ALA A 477 -2.58 21.44 -18.65
C ALA A 477 -2.20 20.67 -19.93
N LYS A 478 -1.05 19.99 -19.94
CA LYS A 478 -0.56 19.15 -21.03
C LYS A 478 -0.07 17.83 -20.47
N SER A 479 -0.26 16.77 -21.22
CA SER A 479 0.26 15.45 -20.90
C SER A 479 1.63 15.18 -21.54
N ASN A 480 2.52 14.52 -20.80
CA ASN A 480 3.86 14.14 -21.25
C ASN A 480 4.26 12.80 -20.59
N PRO A 481 4.10 11.65 -21.27
CA PRO A 481 4.46 10.36 -20.70
C PRO A 481 5.95 10.33 -20.30
N VAL A 482 6.24 9.83 -19.10
CA VAL A 482 7.60 9.47 -18.72
C VAL A 482 8.11 8.35 -19.61
N ILE A 483 9.35 8.48 -20.04
CA ILE A 483 10.12 7.44 -20.75
C ILE A 483 11.39 7.18 -19.93
N GLY A 484 11.66 5.92 -19.59
CA GLY A 484 12.68 5.54 -18.64
C GLY A 484 12.19 5.66 -17.19
N TYR A 485 13.05 6.12 -16.28
CA TYR A 485 12.76 6.26 -14.85
C TYR A 485 11.94 7.54 -14.54
N ALA A 486 10.97 7.47 -13.63
CA ALA A 486 9.99 8.53 -13.30
C ALA A 486 10.24 9.33 -12.01
#